data_AF-A0A963AK08-F1
#
_entry.id   AF-A0A963AK08-F1
#
_cell.length_a   1.000
_cell.length_b   1.000
_cell.length_c   1.000
_cell.angle_alpha   90.00
_cell.angle_beta   90.00
_cell.angle_gamma   90.00
#
_symmetry.space_group_name_H-M   'P 1'
#
loop_
_entity.id
_entity.type
_entity.pdbx_description
1 polymer ?
#
loop_
_entity_poly.entity_id
_entity_poly.type
_entity_poly.pdbx_seq_one_letter_code
_entity_poly.pdbx_strand_id
1 'polypeptide(L)'
;MDYQIVRLAFFIVCLTGLIVFSVYSIRAVRRSGIACYLRGLFIVARWTIVAMSKTVIGLVGFLASSAEDSDTQDVSDIAPSGGVLNYRTGKLDDGTDPIGWYEKS
;
A
#
# COMPACT_ATOMS: atom_id res chain seq x y z
N MET A 1 -18.52 -30.17 2.71
CA MET A 1 -17.44 -31.11 3.07
C MET A 1 -16.10 -30.71 2.44
N ASP A 2 -16.09 -29.72 1.56
CA ASP A 2 -14.96 -29.41 0.66
C ASP A 2 -13.85 -28.59 1.32
N TYR A 3 -14.17 -27.70 2.25
CA TYR A 3 -13.19 -26.86 2.95
C TYR A 3 -12.18 -27.68 3.78
N GLN A 4 -12.63 -28.76 4.42
CA GLN A 4 -11.75 -29.64 5.20
C GLN A 4 -10.80 -30.45 4.30
N ILE A 5 -11.28 -30.88 3.14
CA ILE A 5 -10.47 -31.60 2.13
C ILE A 5 -9.41 -30.65 1.54
N VAL A 6 -9.79 -29.41 1.21
CA VAL A 6 -8.84 -28.39 0.72
C VAL A 6 -7.77 -28.10 1.77
N ARG A 7 -8.16 -27.91 3.04
CA ARG A 7 -7.20 -27.66 4.13
C ARG A 7 -6.24 -28.84 4.35
N LEU A 8 -6.74 -30.06 4.27
CA LEU A 8 -5.94 -31.28 4.37
C LEU A 8 -5.00 -31.43 3.15
N ALA A 9 -5.47 -31.12 1.94
CA ALA A 9 -4.64 -31.13 0.74
C ALA A 9 -3.50 -30.10 0.83
N PHE A 10 -3.78 -28.88 1.28
CA PHE A 10 -2.74 -27.87 1.54
C PHE A 10 -1.73 -28.36 2.59
N PHE A 11 -2.20 -28.99 3.66
CA PHE A 11 -1.32 -29.53 4.69
C PHE A 11 -0.38 -30.61 4.13
N ILE A 12 -0.91 -31.53 3.31
CA ILE A 12 -0.11 -32.59 2.66
C ILE A 12 0.90 -32.00 1.68
N VAL A 13 0.52 -31.00 0.88
CA VAL A 13 1.43 -30.32 -0.05
C VAL A 13 2.55 -29.60 0.71
N CYS A 14 2.22 -28.89 1.80
CA CYS A 14 3.23 -28.26 2.66
C CYS A 14 4.17 -29.31 3.27
N LEU A 15 3.62 -30.42 3.78
CA LEU A 15 4.40 -31.47 4.44
C LEU A 15 5.33 -32.18 3.45
N THR A 16 4.85 -32.49 2.24
CA THR A 16 5.69 -33.06 1.17
C THR A 16 6.79 -32.10 0.73
N GLY A 17 6.47 -30.81 0.60
CA GLY A 17 7.46 -29.76 0.33
C GLY A 17 8.57 -29.70 1.38
N LEU A 18 8.21 -29.75 2.67
CA LEU A 18 9.17 -29.76 3.78
C LEU A 18 10.08 -30.98 3.77
N ILE A 19 9.54 -32.17 3.47
CA ILE A 19 10.33 -33.41 3.39
C ILE A 19 11.33 -33.30 2.24
N VAL A 20 10.89 -32.90 1.05
CA VAL A 20 11.78 -32.75 -0.12
C VAL A 20 12.87 -31.71 0.15
N PHE A 21 12.49 -30.57 0.74
CA PHE A 21 13.44 -29.51 1.13
C PHE A 21 14.47 -30.00 2.14
N SER A 22 14.04 -30.77 3.15
CA SER A 22 14.93 -31.36 4.16
C SER A 22 15.93 -32.32 3.52
N VAL A 23 15.47 -33.24 2.67
CA VAL A 23 16.34 -34.20 1.96
C VAL A 23 17.35 -33.49 1.06
N TYR A 24 16.91 -32.45 0.35
CA TYR A 24 17.78 -31.63 -0.48
C TYR A 24 18.84 -30.91 0.36
N SER A 25 18.43 -30.30 1.47
CA SER A 25 19.32 -29.59 2.40
C SER A 25 20.40 -30.52 2.95
N ILE A 26 20.00 -31.71 3.42
CA ILE A 26 20.93 -32.72 3.94
C ILE A 26 21.91 -33.16 2.85
N ARG A 27 21.43 -33.38 1.61
CA ARG A 27 22.26 -33.79 0.48
C ARG A 27 23.25 -32.69 0.06
N ALA A 28 22.83 -31.43 0.06
CA ALA A 28 23.67 -30.28 -0.24
C ALA A 28 24.75 -30.08 0.83
N VAL A 29 24.39 -30.19 2.11
CA VAL A 29 25.33 -30.11 3.25
C VAL A 29 26.35 -31.25 3.20
N ARG A 30 25.95 -32.49 2.89
CA ARG A 30 26.90 -33.60 2.74
C ARG A 30 27.86 -33.43 1.58
N ARG A 31 27.41 -32.81 0.47
CA ARG A 31 28.23 -32.64 -0.74
C ARG A 31 29.24 -31.51 -0.62
N SER A 32 28.86 -30.40 0.02
CA SER A 32 29.65 -29.15 0.02
C SER A 32 30.11 -28.71 1.40
N GLY A 33 29.68 -29.39 2.46
CA GLY A 33 29.90 -28.99 3.85
C GLY A 33 28.91 -27.93 4.35
N ILE A 34 28.68 -27.90 5.67
CA ILE A 34 27.71 -27.01 6.33
C ILE A 34 28.04 -25.52 6.12
N ALA A 35 29.33 -25.16 6.11
CA ALA A 35 29.78 -23.78 5.98
C ALA A 35 29.45 -23.17 4.61
N CYS A 36 29.63 -23.96 3.53
CA CYS A 36 29.30 -23.51 2.17
C CYS A 36 27.78 -23.36 2.00
N TYR A 37 27.00 -24.31 2.53
CA TYR A 37 25.54 -24.28 2.49
C TYR A 37 24.97 -23.06 3.22
N LEU A 38 25.42 -22.80 4.45
CA LEU A 38 24.98 -21.63 5.23
C LEU A 38 25.34 -20.33 4.54
N ARG A 39 26.56 -20.22 3.98
CA ARG A 39 26.97 -19.02 3.25
C ARG A 39 26.10 -18.75 2.02
N GLY A 40 25.77 -19.79 1.25
CA GLY A 40 24.84 -19.67 0.12
C GLY A 40 23.44 -19.22 0.58
N LEU A 41 22.95 -19.82 1.67
CA LEU A 41 21.65 -19.48 2.24
C LEU A 41 21.58 -18.02 2.73
N PHE A 42 22.63 -17.52 3.38
CA PHE A 42 22.70 -16.12 3.79
C PHE A 42 22.77 -15.15 2.61
N ILE A 43 23.49 -15.51 1.54
CA ILE A 43 23.54 -14.69 0.32
C ILE A 43 22.14 -14.59 -0.28
N VAL A 44 21.47 -15.72 -0.50
CA VAL A 44 20.11 -15.73 -1.07
C VAL A 44 19.14 -14.96 -0.18
N ALA A 45 19.15 -15.21 1.14
CA ALA A 45 18.30 -14.51 2.10
C ALA A 45 18.51 -12.98 2.06
N ARG A 46 19.76 -12.53 2.00
CA ARG A 46 20.09 -11.11 1.90
C ARG A 46 19.54 -10.50 0.61
N TRP A 47 19.69 -11.18 -0.53
CA TRP A 47 19.13 -10.71 -1.79
C TRP A 47 17.60 -10.66 -1.76
N THR A 48 16.94 -11.66 -1.16
CA THR A 48 15.47 -11.64 -1.02
C THR A 48 14.98 -10.49 -0.14
N ILE A 49 15.68 -10.18 0.96
CA ILE A 49 15.34 -9.04 1.81
C ILE A 49 15.50 -7.73 1.04
N VAL A 50 16.62 -7.55 0.35
CA VAL A 50 16.86 -6.33 -0.46
C VAL A 50 15.81 -6.18 -1.57
N ALA A 51 15.44 -7.27 -2.25
CA ALA A 51 14.41 -7.25 -3.27
C ALA A 51 13.05 -6.83 -2.68
N MET A 52 12.65 -7.43 -1.56
CA MET A 52 11.39 -7.10 -0.87
C MET A 52 11.37 -5.65 -0.36
N SER A 53 12.48 -5.16 0.20
CA SER A 53 12.58 -3.75 0.62
C SER A 53 12.42 -2.80 -0.55
N LYS A 54 13.03 -3.11 -1.71
CA LYS A 54 12.88 -2.29 -2.91
C LYS A 54 11.44 -2.28 -3.42
N THR A 55 10.74 -3.41 -3.39
CA THR A 55 9.33 -3.45 -3.80
C THR A 55 8.43 -2.65 -2.87
N VAL A 56 8.69 -2.69 -1.55
CA VAL A 56 7.92 -1.89 -0.58
C VAL A 56 8.18 -0.40 -0.78
N ILE A 57 9.44 0.02 -0.94
CA ILE A 57 9.78 1.42 -1.21
C ILE A 57 9.14 1.90 -2.51
N GLY A 58 9.16 1.07 -3.57
CA GLY A 58 8.50 1.38 -4.84
C GLY A 58 7.00 1.52 -4.72
N LEU A 59 6.35 0.63 -3.95
CA LEU A 59 4.91 0.69 -3.67
C LEU A 59 4.54 1.95 -2.87
N VAL A 60 5.33 2.29 -1.85
CA VAL A 60 5.13 3.51 -1.04
C VAL A 60 5.31 4.76 -1.91
N GLY A 61 6.34 4.80 -2.77
CA GLY A 61 6.54 5.90 -3.71
C GLY A 61 5.39 6.03 -4.72
N PHE A 62 4.85 4.91 -5.20
CA PHE A 62 3.67 4.90 -6.07
C PHE A 62 2.42 5.41 -5.34
N LEU A 63 2.21 5.00 -4.08
CA LEU A 63 1.11 5.49 -3.24
C LEU A 63 1.23 6.99 -2.94
N ALA A 64 2.44 7.46 -2.62
CA ALA A 64 2.71 8.87 -2.37
C ALA A 64 2.48 9.71 -3.64
N SER A 65 2.99 9.27 -4.78
CA SER A 65 2.75 9.94 -6.07
C SER A 65 1.26 9.95 -6.44
N SER A 66 0.51 8.90 -6.12
CA SER A 66 -0.95 8.88 -6.32
C SER A 66 -1.71 9.81 -5.37
N ALA A 67 -1.11 10.19 -4.25
CA ALA A 67 -1.69 11.14 -3.30
C ALA A 67 -1.30 12.60 -3.64
N GLU A 68 -0.16 12.83 -4.30
CA GLU A 68 0.26 14.16 -4.75
C GLU A 68 -0.55 14.70 -5.94
N ASP A 69 -1.29 13.84 -6.66
CA ASP A 69 -2.18 14.26 -7.76
C ASP A 69 -3.46 15.00 -7.29
N SER A 70 -3.67 15.25 -5.99
CA SER A 70 -4.84 16.01 -5.52
C SER A 70 -4.65 17.52 -5.39
N ASP A 71 -3.43 18.07 -5.52
CA ASP A 71 -3.20 19.51 -5.31
C ASP A 71 -2.46 20.17 -6.48
N THR A 72 -3.06 20.14 -7.68
CA THR A 72 -2.90 21.24 -8.64
C THR A 72 -4.14 21.38 -9.51
N GLN A 73 -5.27 21.72 -8.90
CA GLN A 73 -6.26 22.54 -9.57
C GLN A 73 -6.18 23.94 -8.97
N ASP A 74 -5.37 24.77 -9.62
CA ASP A 74 -5.39 26.21 -9.49
C ASP A 74 -6.76 26.73 -10.00
N VAL A 75 -7.78 26.62 -9.14
CA VAL A 75 -9.09 27.26 -9.31
C VAL A 75 -9.52 27.77 -7.94
N SER A 76 -9.14 29.03 -7.69
CA SER A 76 -9.80 30.02 -6.84
C SER A 76 -10.79 29.51 -5.79
N ASP A 77 -10.43 29.68 -4.53
CA ASP A 77 -11.28 30.12 -3.41
C ASP A 77 -12.80 30.05 -3.62
N ILE A 78 -13.37 28.85 -3.70
CA ILE A 78 -14.80 28.64 -3.48
C ILE A 78 -14.95 27.35 -2.69
N ALA A 79 -14.68 27.43 -1.38
CA ALA A 79 -15.23 26.48 -0.44
C ALA A 79 -16.76 26.44 -0.62
N PRO A 80 -17.41 25.27 -0.66
CA PRO A 80 -18.87 25.19 -0.69
C PRO A 80 -19.40 25.47 0.73
N SER A 81 -19.21 26.72 1.18
CA SER A 81 -19.93 27.29 2.31
C SER A 81 -21.39 27.32 1.89
N GLY A 82 -22.24 26.61 2.63
CA GLY A 82 -23.64 26.29 2.29
C GLY A 82 -24.57 27.50 2.31
N GLY A 83 -24.28 28.48 1.47
CA GLY A 83 -25.03 29.72 1.34
C GLY A 83 -26.30 29.60 0.51
N VAL A 84 -27.17 30.60 0.63
CA VAL A 84 -28.35 30.76 -0.22
C VAL A 84 -28.00 31.69 -1.37
N LEU A 85 -28.47 31.38 -2.57
CA LEU A 85 -28.14 32.12 -3.78
C LEU A 85 -28.81 33.51 -3.76
N ASN A 86 -28.00 34.57 -3.80
CA ASN A 86 -28.51 35.94 -3.84
C ASN A 86 -28.91 36.31 -5.27
N TYR A 87 -30.21 36.52 -5.51
CA TYR A 87 -30.77 36.82 -6.83
C TYR A 87 -30.39 38.22 -7.37
N ARG A 88 -29.84 39.11 -6.53
CA ARG A 88 -29.36 40.44 -6.94
C ARG A 88 -27.93 40.43 -7.45
N THR A 89 -27.05 39.64 -6.83
CA THR A 89 -25.61 39.60 -7.14
C THR A 89 -25.17 38.31 -7.84
N GLY A 90 -26.02 37.29 -7.88
CA GLY A 90 -25.73 36.00 -8.51
C GLY A 90 -24.70 35.15 -7.76
N LYS A 91 -24.32 35.55 -6.53
CA LYS A 91 -23.34 34.85 -5.69
C LYS A 91 -24.03 34.13 -4.53
N LEU A 92 -23.43 33.03 -4.08
CA LEU A 92 -23.83 32.31 -2.87
C LEU A 92 -23.49 33.15 -1.64
N ASP A 93 -24.49 33.46 -0.83
CA ASP A 93 -24.36 34.21 0.42
C ASP A 93 -24.43 33.24 1.59
N ASP A 94 -23.33 33.14 2.35
CA ASP A 94 -23.22 32.24 3.49
C ASP A 94 -23.69 32.87 4.82
N GLY A 95 -24.28 34.07 4.76
CA GLY A 95 -24.87 34.73 5.92
C GLY A 95 -23.85 35.17 6.98
N THR A 96 -22.56 35.11 6.66
CA THR A 96 -21.45 35.40 7.59
C THR A 96 -21.19 36.90 7.74
N ASP A 97 -21.91 37.75 6.99
CA ASP A 97 -21.72 39.20 7.02
C ASP A 97 -22.92 39.94 7.66
N PRO A 98 -23.00 40.02 9.01
CA PRO A 98 -24.12 40.68 9.70
C PRO A 98 -24.15 42.20 9.53
N ILE A 99 -23.16 42.82 8.86
CA ILE A 99 -23.00 44.29 8.75
C ILE A 99 -23.09 44.82 7.30
N GLY A 100 -23.29 43.98 6.29
CA GLY A 100 -23.20 44.42 4.88
C GLY A 100 -24.48 44.88 4.16
N TRP A 101 -25.65 44.91 4.81
CA TRP A 101 -26.94 45.00 4.08
C TRP A 101 -27.62 46.38 4.00
N TYR A 102 -27.00 47.44 4.52
CA TYR A 102 -27.50 48.80 4.34
C TYR A 102 -26.34 49.80 4.20
N GLU A 103 -25.86 50.03 2.98
CA GLU A 103 -25.28 51.35 2.71
C GLU A 103 -26.44 52.36 2.77
N LYS A 104 -26.33 53.30 3.71
CA LYS A 104 -27.14 54.52 3.74
C LYS A 104 -26.96 55.23 2.40
N SER A 105 -28.08 55.64 1.81
CA SER A 105 -28.19 56.67 0.78
C SER A 105 -27.28 57.86 1.02
#